data_AF-A0A1Q7MA98-F1
#
_entry.id   AF-A0A1Q7MA98-F1
#
_cell.length_a   1.000
_cell.length_b   1.000
_cell.length_c   1.000
_cell.angle_alpha   90.00
_cell.angle_beta   90.00
_cell.angle_gamma   90.00
#
_symmetry.space_group_name_H-M   'P 1'
#
loop_
_entity.id
_entity.type
_entity.pdbx_description
1 polymer ?
#
loop_
_entity_poly.entity_id
_entity_poly.type
_entity_poly.pdbx_seq_one_letter_code
_entity_poly.pdbx_strand_id
1 'polypeptide(L)'
;MAHSPLYVKALPLQELDDVEIIKTEIRTGNILIVRITPLARKSVDETKLAITELTDHVKSIGGDIARLGEERIVITPPGVKIWRRETASPESAIPAVPLQKETLPGTS
;
A
#
# COMPACT_ATOMS: atom_id res chain seq x y z
N MET A 1 -33.54 8.65 -4.06
CA MET A 1 -32.17 8.61 -3.52
C MET A 1 -31.26 9.16 -4.60
N ALA A 2 -30.67 10.34 -4.42
CA ALA A 2 -29.68 10.85 -5.36
C ALA A 2 -28.42 9.97 -5.23
N HIS A 3 -28.03 9.28 -6.30
CA HIS A 3 -26.79 8.54 -6.32
C HIS A 3 -25.68 9.54 -6.63
N SER A 4 -24.94 9.98 -5.62
CA SER A 4 -23.76 10.81 -5.87
C SER A 4 -22.78 10.02 -6.73
N PRO A 5 -22.35 10.56 -7.89
CA PRO A 5 -21.39 9.87 -8.75
C PRO A 5 -20.05 9.73 -8.03
N LEU A 6 -19.45 8.54 -8.15
CA LEU A 6 -18.12 8.26 -7.63
C LEU A 6 -17.10 8.56 -8.72
N TYR A 7 -16.13 9.42 -8.43
CA TYR A 7 -15.16 9.86 -9.41
C TYR A 7 -13.82 9.15 -9.25
N VAL A 8 -13.14 8.96 -10.38
CA VAL A 8 -11.72 8.60 -10.43
C VAL A 8 -10.93 9.86 -10.75
N LYS A 9 -10.02 10.26 -9.87
CA LYS A 9 -9.15 11.43 -10.07
C LYS A 9 -7.70 10.99 -10.20
N ALA A 10 -6.97 11.61 -11.12
CA ALA A 10 -5.54 11.42 -11.26
C ALA A 10 -4.81 12.66 -10.73
N LEU A 11 -3.98 12.49 -9.69
CA LEU A 11 -3.26 13.58 -9.03
C LEU A 11 -1.76 13.27 -9.01
N PRO A 12 -0.88 14.26 -9.27
CA PRO A 12 0.54 14.09 -9.03
C PRO A 12 0.83 14.25 -7.53
N LEU A 13 1.77 13.45 -7.00
CA LEU A 13 2.40 13.67 -5.71
C LEU A 13 3.68 14.46 -5.98
N GLN A 14 3.64 15.78 -5.78
CA GLN A 14 4.75 16.71 -6.01
C GLN A 14 5.40 17.17 -4.72
N GLU A 15 4.61 17.29 -3.66
CA GLU A 15 5.03 17.77 -2.34
C GLU A 15 4.27 17.06 -1.22
N LEU A 16 4.70 17.27 0.03
CA LEU A 16 4.08 16.61 1.18
C LEU A 16 2.64 17.10 1.42
N ASP A 17 2.32 18.35 1.04
CA ASP A 17 0.98 18.93 1.18
C ASP A 17 -0.07 18.18 0.33
N ASP A 18 0.34 17.58 -0.79
CA ASP A 18 -0.53 16.74 -1.61
C ASP A 18 -1.08 15.53 -0.84
N VAL A 19 -0.37 15.05 0.19
CA VAL A 19 -0.82 13.94 1.05
C VAL A 19 -2.13 14.29 1.74
N GLU A 20 -2.25 15.50 2.27
CA GLU A 20 -3.47 15.97 2.96
C GLU A 20 -4.66 16.12 2.00
N ILE A 21 -4.39 16.57 0.76
CA ILE A 21 -5.39 16.65 -0.31
C ILE A 21 -5.89 15.25 -0.65
N ILE A 22 -4.98 14.29 -0.85
CA ILE A 22 -5.31 12.88 -1.14
C ILE A 22 -6.15 12.28 -0.02
N LYS A 23 -5.78 12.46 1.25
CA LYS A 23 -6.58 11.99 2.40
C LYS A 23 -8.01 12.53 2.40
N THR A 24 -8.17 13.81 2.08
CA THR A 24 -9.49 14.47 2.00
C THR A 24 -10.35 13.92 0.87
N GLU A 25 -9.74 13.68 -0.28
CA GLU A 25 -10.43 13.10 -1.43
C GLU A 25 -10.88 11.66 -1.18
N ILE A 26 -10.07 10.85 -0.50
CA ILE A 26 -10.44 9.47 -0.13
C ILE A 26 -11.63 9.47 0.84
N ARG A 27 -11.63 10.38 1.82
CA ARG A 27 -12.76 10.55 2.76
C ARG A 27 -14.04 11.01 2.06
N THR A 28 -13.91 11.73 0.95
CA THR A 28 -15.04 12.14 0.10
C THR A 28 -15.62 10.95 -0.70
N GLY A 29 -14.90 9.83 -0.75
CA GLY A 29 -15.33 8.62 -1.46
C GLY A 29 -14.84 8.54 -2.90
N ASN A 30 -13.82 9.32 -3.29
CA ASN A 30 -13.25 9.25 -4.63
C ASN A 30 -12.12 8.22 -4.72
N ILE A 31 -11.97 7.59 -5.89
CA ILE A 31 -10.82 6.73 -6.21
C ILE A 31 -9.71 7.60 -6.78
N LEU A 32 -8.48 7.38 -6.32
CA LEU A 32 -7.33 8.20 -6.69
C LEU A 32 -6.27 7.37 -7.41
N ILE A 33 -5.75 7.92 -8.50
CA ILE A 33 -4.55 7.44 -9.17
C ILE A 33 -3.46 8.49 -8.92
N VAL A 34 -2.50 8.16 -8.08
CA VAL A 34 -1.47 9.10 -7.64
C VAL A 34 -0.16 8.80 -8.35
N ARG A 35 0.43 9.80 -9.01
CA ARG A 35 1.74 9.68 -9.67
C ARG A 35 2.85 10.08 -8.71
N ILE A 36 3.72 9.13 -8.37
CA ILE A 36 4.81 9.36 -7.40
C ILE A 36 6.11 9.89 -8.03
N THR A 37 6.23 9.86 -9.37
CA THR A 37 7.43 10.33 -10.09
C THR A 37 7.92 11.73 -9.68
N PRO A 38 7.06 12.76 -9.52
CA PRO A 38 7.53 14.11 -9.22
C PRO A 38 8.17 14.23 -7.83
N LEU A 39 7.56 13.65 -6.79
CA LEU A 39 8.14 13.60 -5.45
C LEU A 39 9.38 12.70 -5.40
N ALA A 40 9.35 11.55 -6.09
CA ALA A 40 10.48 10.60 -6.12
C ALA A 40 11.74 11.21 -6.77
N ARG A 41 11.57 12.11 -7.74
CA ARG A 41 12.67 12.88 -8.34
C ARG A 41 13.27 13.92 -7.38
N LYS A 42 12.48 14.45 -6.45
CA LYS A 42 12.95 15.38 -5.42
C LYS A 42 13.62 14.63 -4.28
N SER A 43 12.90 13.70 -3.67
CA SER A 43 13.36 12.91 -2.53
C SER A 43 12.65 11.56 -2.48
N VAL A 44 13.46 10.50 -2.54
CA VAL A 44 12.97 9.12 -2.38
C VAL A 44 12.46 8.89 -0.96
N ASP A 45 13.08 9.53 0.04
CA ASP A 45 12.71 9.37 1.44
C ASP A 45 11.37 10.03 1.75
N GLU A 46 11.13 11.26 1.24
CA GLU A 46 9.82 11.92 1.35
C GLU A 46 8.73 11.11 0.65
N THR A 47 9.05 10.51 -0.50
CA THR A 47 8.11 9.65 -1.22
C THR A 47 7.71 8.43 -0.41
N LYS A 48 8.67 7.75 0.22
CA LYS A 48 8.40 6.60 1.10
C LYS A 48 7.55 7.02 2.30
N LEU A 49 7.86 8.16 2.91
CA LEU A 49 7.11 8.69 4.05
C LEU A 49 5.65 8.97 3.65
N ALA A 50 5.44 9.71 2.56
CA ALA A 50 4.12 10.01 2.03
C ALA A 50 3.31 8.74 1.70
N ILE A 51 3.92 7.75 1.05
CA ILE A 51 3.25 6.47 0.73
C ILE A 51 2.88 5.70 2.01
N THR A 52 3.77 5.67 3.00
CA THR A 52 3.53 4.98 4.28
C THR A 52 2.36 5.62 5.01
N GLU A 53 2.37 6.94 5.12
CA GLU A 53 1.32 7.72 5.76
C GLU A 53 -0.04 7.55 5.06
N LEU A 54 -0.05 7.60 3.72
CA LEU A 54 -1.26 7.30 2.94
C LEU A 54 -1.74 5.87 3.15
N THR A 55 -0.83 4.91 3.21
CA THR A 55 -1.16 3.50 3.43
C THR A 55 -1.81 3.29 4.79
N ASP A 56 -1.26 3.88 5.84
CA ASP A 56 -1.79 3.77 7.20
C ASP A 56 -3.14 4.45 7.31
N HIS A 57 -3.29 5.63 6.72
CA HIS A 57 -4.58 6.33 6.69
C HIS A 57 -5.66 5.54 5.95
N VAL A 58 -5.36 5.04 4.75
CA VAL A 58 -6.30 4.26 3.93
C VAL A 58 -6.72 2.98 4.63
N LYS A 59 -5.77 2.27 5.27
CA LYS A 59 -6.09 1.08 6.07
C LYS A 59 -6.94 1.42 7.28
N SER A 60 -6.65 2.54 7.96
CA SER A 60 -7.40 2.98 9.14
C SER A 60 -8.88 3.26 8.84
N ILE A 61 -9.19 3.81 7.67
CA ILE A 61 -10.58 4.06 7.24
C ILE A 61 -11.25 2.85 6.59
N GLY A 62 -10.51 1.76 6.32
CA GLY A 62 -11.02 0.56 5.66
C GLY A 62 -11.08 0.63 4.13
N GLY A 63 -10.26 1.48 3.52
CA GLY A 63 -10.00 1.50 2.07
C GLY A 63 -8.95 0.48 1.64
N ASP A 64 -8.51 0.56 0.38
CA ASP A 64 -7.44 -0.28 -0.16
C ASP A 64 -6.43 0.57 -0.95
N ILE A 65 -5.19 0.11 -1.00
CA ILE A 65 -4.10 0.78 -1.71
C ILE A 65 -3.25 -0.27 -2.44
N ALA A 66 -2.87 0.06 -3.68
CA ALA A 66 -2.06 -0.82 -4.50
C ALA A 66 -1.10 -0.02 -5.37
N ARG A 67 0.05 -0.63 -5.67
CA ARG A 67 0.93 -0.10 -6.71
C ARG A 67 0.35 -0.43 -8.09
N LEU A 68 0.32 0.57 -8.96
CA LEU A 68 -0.09 0.44 -10.36
C LEU A 68 1.12 0.73 -11.26
N GLY A 69 1.77 -0.33 -11.73
CA GLY A 69 3.01 -0.21 -12.50
C GLY A 69 4.19 0.22 -11.63
N GLU A 70 5.11 0.98 -12.20
CA GLU A 70 6.33 1.44 -11.51
C GLU A 70 6.17 2.82 -10.87
N GLU A 71 5.38 3.69 -11.49
CA GLU A 71 5.36 5.12 -11.16
C GLU A 71 4.07 5.61 -10.48
N ARG A 72 3.08 4.74 -10.29
CA ARG A 72 1.75 5.14 -9.82
C ARG A 72 1.25 4.23 -8.72
N ILE A 73 0.39 4.79 -7.88
CA ILE A 73 -0.38 4.06 -6.87
C ILE A 73 -1.86 4.34 -7.07
N VAL A 74 -2.70 3.36 -6.77
CA VAL A 74 -4.15 3.45 -6.77
C VAL A 74 -4.61 3.38 -5.33
N ILE A 75 -5.51 4.29 -4.97
CA ILE A 75 -6.09 4.37 -3.64
C ILE A 75 -7.61 4.35 -3.79
N THR A 76 -8.27 3.50 -3.00
CA THR A 76 -9.71 3.34 -3.03
C THR A 76 -10.33 3.67 -1.66
N PRO A 77 -11.53 4.27 -1.65
CA PRO A 77 -12.25 4.56 -0.43
C PRO A 77 -12.86 3.28 0.18
N PRO A 78 -13.42 3.37 1.40
CA PRO A 78 -14.09 2.24 2.03
C PRO A 78 -15.24 1.70 1.16
N GLY A 79 -15.35 0.38 1.06
CA GLY A 79 -16.34 -0.29 0.22
C GLY A 79 -15.88 -0.59 -1.22
N VAL A 80 -14.69 -0.12 -1.62
CA VAL A 80 -14.06 -0.47 -2.90
C VAL A 80 -12.74 -1.20 -2.62
N LYS A 81 -12.58 -2.41 -3.17
CA LYS A 81 -11.36 -3.21 -3.04
C LYS A 81 -10.63 -3.35 -4.36
N ILE A 82 -9.30 -3.38 -4.29
CA ILE A 82 -8.45 -3.58 -5.46
C ILE A 82 -8.26 -5.08 -5.64
N TRP A 83 -8.91 -5.63 -6.65
CA TRP A 83 -8.69 -7.02 -7.01
C TRP A 83 -7.32 -7.19 -7.65
N ARG A 84 -6.49 -8.04 -7.06
CA ARG A 84 -5.19 -8.46 -7.58
C ARG A 84 -5.27 -9.95 -7.84
N ARG A 85 -4.91 -10.40 -9.05
CA ARG A 85 -4.64 -11.84 -9.25
C ARG A 85 -3.48 -12.21 -8.36
N GLU A 86 -3.58 -13.37 -7.72
CA GLU A 86 -2.51 -13.98 -6.95
C GLU A 86 -1.37 -14.38 -7.89
N THR A 87 -0.55 -13.41 -8.27
CA THR A 87 0.69 -13.62 -9.00
C THR A 87 1.73 -12.72 -8.36
N ALA A 88 2.26 -13.16 -7.23
CA ALA A 88 3.65 -12.97 -6.76
C ALA A 88 3.73 -13.02 -5.22
N SER A 89 3.86 -14.23 -4.68
CA SER A 89 4.66 -14.47 -3.48
C SER A 89 5.69 -15.54 -3.83
N PRO A 90 6.89 -15.21 -4.33
CA PRO A 90 8.07 -15.94 -3.90
C PRO A 90 8.55 -15.31 -2.59
N GLU A 91 8.97 -16.13 -1.62
CA GLU A 91 9.76 -15.69 -0.45
C GLU A 91 9.00 -15.29 0.84
N SER A 92 8.28 -16.24 1.47
CA SER A 92 8.29 -16.34 2.95
C SER A 92 8.08 -17.78 3.46
N ALA A 93 8.34 -18.79 2.63
CA ALA A 93 8.43 -20.18 3.08
C ALA A 93 9.90 -20.65 3.05
N ILE A 94 10.68 -20.19 4.03
CA ILE A 94 11.84 -20.95 4.49
C ILE A 94 11.48 -21.53 5.86
N PRO A 95 10.97 -22.77 5.96
CA PRO A 95 11.17 -23.55 7.17
C PRO A 95 12.59 -24.12 7.10
N ALA A 96 13.57 -23.38 7.62
CA ALA A 96 14.82 -24.00 8.04
C ALA A 96 14.49 -24.89 9.25
N VAL A 97 14.48 -26.20 9.03
CA VAL A 97 14.22 -27.23 10.04
C VAL A 97 15.22 -27.06 11.20
N PRO A 98 14.78 -27.05 12.47
CA PRO A 98 15.68 -27.01 13.62
C PRO A 98 16.54 -28.27 13.71
N LEU A 99 17.86 -28.08 13.86
CA LEU A 99 18.83 -29.12 14.19
C LEU A 99 18.42 -29.82 15.51
N GLN A 100 17.96 -31.07 15.42
CA GLN A 100 17.58 -31.88 16.59
C GLN A 100 18.82 -32.42 17.31
N LYS A 101 19.11 -31.77 18.44
CA LYS A 101 19.71 -32.23 19.72
C LYS A 101 20.53 -33.54 19.70
N GLU A 102 21.80 -33.37 20.03
CA GLU A 102 22.67 -34.38 20.64
C GLU A 102 21.93 -35.20 21.71
N THR A 103 22.03 -36.53 21.63
CA THR A 103 21.74 -37.43 22.75
C THR A 103 22.93 -38.36 22.93
N LEU A 104 23.76 -38.06 23.93
CA LEU A 104 24.51 -39.01 24.75
C LEU A 104 23.93 -38.84 26.16
N PRO A 105 23.77 -39.87 27.03
CA PRO A 105 24.82 -40.84 27.37
C PRO A 105 24.30 -42.29 27.59
N GLY A 106 25.22 -43.19 27.91
CA GLY A 106 25.07 -44.65 27.82
C GLY A 106 24.21 -45.37 28.84
N THR A 107 24.16 -46.69 28.67
CA THR A 107 23.94 -47.69 29.70
C THR A 107 24.53 -49.02 29.20
N SER A 108 25.22 -49.72 30.11
CA SER A 108 25.77 -51.09 30.02
C SER A 108 27.16 -51.28 29.42
#